data_AF-A0A847QMU3-F1
#
_entry.id   AF-A0A847QMU3-F1
#
_cell.length_a   1.000
_cell.length_b   1.000
_cell.length_c   1.000
_cell.angle_alpha   90.00
_cell.angle_beta   90.00
_cell.angle_gamma   90.00
#
_symmetry.space_group_name_H-M   'P 1'
#
loop_
_entity.id
_entity.type
_entity.pdbx_description
1 polymer ?
#
loop_
_entity_poly.entity_id
_entity_poly.type
_entity_poly.pdbx_seq_one_letter_code
_entity_poly.pdbx_strand_id
1 'polypeptide(L)'
;QAVNNYLLDQEHEEFVRLLKRFLAKQRKVYDILHLVLTEKGEAVFYDDCGRNLNKDCFEDKWIQLEMHEDFLIGSILTCAPHSLVIHRQAEHYTGMVRIIGEVFEDRMSFCQGCNLCTLND
;
A
#
# COMPACT_ATOMS: atom_id res chain seq x y z
N GLN A 1 24.64 6.14 -23.16
CA GLN A 1 23.28 6.09 -22.59
C GLN A 1 22.98 4.77 -21.88
N ALA A 2 23.55 3.62 -22.27
CA ALA A 2 23.37 2.34 -21.55
C ALA A 2 23.92 2.29 -20.11
N VAL A 3 25.07 2.94 -19.84
CA VAL A 3 25.68 2.98 -18.49
C VAL A 3 24.78 3.70 -17.48
N ASN A 4 24.06 4.76 -17.92
CA ASN A 4 23.17 5.52 -17.05
C ASN A 4 21.92 4.72 -16.68
N ASN A 5 21.34 4.00 -17.64
CA ASN A 5 20.15 3.18 -17.39
C ASN A 5 20.47 2.01 -16.44
N TYR A 6 21.62 1.35 -16.63
CA TYR A 6 22.06 0.30 -15.71
C TYR A 6 22.23 0.79 -14.27
N LEU A 7 22.78 2.00 -14.07
CA LEU A 7 22.92 2.59 -12.73
C LEU A 7 21.55 2.90 -12.10
N LEU A 8 20.61 3.46 -12.86
CA LEU A 8 19.26 3.73 -12.39
C LEU A 8 18.51 2.45 -12.00
N ASP A 9 18.66 1.38 -12.77
CA ASP A 9 18.06 0.08 -12.46
C ASP A 9 18.64 -0.49 -11.15
N GLN A 10 19.95 -0.37 -10.93
CA GLN A 10 20.60 -0.77 -9.69
C GLN A 10 20.14 0.05 -8.48
N GLU A 11 19.98 1.38 -8.63
CA GLU A 11 19.47 2.26 -7.58
C GLU A 11 18.04 1.89 -7.19
N HIS A 12 17.20 1.56 -8.18
CA HIS A 12 15.83 1.10 -7.97
C HIS A 12 15.79 -0.25 -7.23
N GLU A 13 16.61 -1.22 -7.65
CA GLU A 13 16.71 -2.51 -6.96
C GLU A 13 17.14 -2.37 -5.49
N GLU A 14 18.13 -1.52 -5.21
CA GLU A 14 18.58 -1.28 -3.84
C GLU A 14 17.52 -0.54 -3.00
N PHE A 15 16.76 0.38 -3.60
CA PHE A 15 15.62 1.00 -2.96
C PHE A 15 14.57 -0.04 -2.55
N VAL A 16 14.14 -0.91 -3.47
CA VAL A 16 13.17 -1.98 -3.17
C VAL A 16 13.69 -2.93 -2.10
N ARG A 17 14.98 -3.30 -2.16
CA ARG A 17 15.62 -4.12 -1.12
C ARG A 17 15.61 -3.45 0.25
N LEU A 18 15.80 -2.13 0.33
CA LEU A 18 15.67 -1.38 1.58
C LEU A 18 14.25 -1.50 2.14
N LEU A 19 13.23 -1.33 1.30
CA LEU A 19 11.83 -1.45 1.73
C LEU A 19 11.50 -2.87 2.22
N LYS A 20 11.94 -3.91 1.51
CA LYS A 20 11.78 -5.31 1.94
C LYS A 20 12.46 -5.59 3.29
N ARG A 21 13.69 -5.08 3.47
CA ARG A 21 14.41 -5.19 4.76
C ARG A 21 13.71 -4.45 5.89
N PHE A 22 13.11 -3.30 5.60
CA PHE A 22 12.33 -2.54 6.57
C PHE A 22 11.09 -3.33 6.99
N LEU A 23 10.31 -3.83 6.03
CA LEU A 23 9.12 -4.65 6.26
C LEU A 23 9.44 -5.91 7.07
N ALA A 24 10.54 -6.59 6.77
CA ALA A 24 10.94 -7.82 7.47
C ALA A 24 11.28 -7.63 8.95
N LYS A 25 11.67 -6.42 9.37
CA LYS A 25 11.99 -6.10 10.77
C LYS A 25 10.75 -5.72 11.59
N GLN A 26 9.66 -5.38 10.91
CA GLN A 26 8.45 -4.95 11.57
C GLN A 26 7.75 -6.14 12.21
N ARG A 27 7.18 -5.92 13.40
CA ARG A 27 6.27 -6.91 13.98
C ARG A 27 4.99 -6.86 13.16
N LYS A 28 4.68 -7.95 12.46
CA LYS A 28 3.42 -8.07 11.71
C LYS A 28 2.25 -7.89 12.67
N VAL A 29 1.38 -6.92 12.39
CA VAL A 29 0.20 -6.61 13.21
C VAL A 29 -1.07 -7.19 12.58
N TYR A 30 -1.13 -7.27 11.25
CA TYR A 30 -2.32 -7.67 10.50
C TYR A 30 -2.02 -8.78 9.48
N ASP A 31 -2.90 -9.78 9.39
CA ASP A 31 -2.76 -10.86 8.39
C ASP A 31 -3.14 -10.36 6.98
N ILE A 32 -4.24 -9.63 6.86
CA ILE A 32 -4.65 -9.01 5.60
C ILE A 32 -4.92 -7.52 5.87
N LEU A 33 -4.33 -6.66 5.04
CA LEU A 33 -4.69 -5.26 4.96
C LEU A 33 -5.46 -5.04 3.66
N HIS A 34 -6.68 -4.52 3.78
CA HIS A 34 -7.49 -4.09 2.66
C HIS A 34 -7.33 -2.58 2.49
N LEU A 35 -6.81 -2.13 1.35
CA LEU A 35 -6.76 -0.72 0.97
C LEU A 35 -7.92 -0.41 0.01
N VAL A 36 -8.85 0.42 0.46
CA VAL A 36 -9.98 0.90 -0.34
C VAL A 36 -9.70 2.33 -0.79
N LEU A 37 -9.63 2.53 -2.10
CA LEU A 37 -9.44 3.84 -2.73
C LEU A 37 -10.79 4.33 -3.28
N THR A 38 -11.22 5.50 -2.84
CA THR A 38 -12.52 6.08 -3.22
C THR A 38 -12.39 7.03 -4.41
N GLU A 39 -13.51 7.31 -5.09
CA GLU A 39 -13.54 8.29 -6.19
C GLU A 39 -13.20 9.72 -5.74
N LYS A 40 -13.28 10.01 -4.43
CA LYS A 40 -12.93 11.30 -3.83
C LYS A 40 -11.43 11.46 -3.55
N GLY A 41 -10.62 10.45 -3.89
CA GLY A 41 -9.18 10.45 -3.61
C GLY A 41 -8.83 10.10 -2.16
N GLU A 42 -9.82 9.62 -1.38
CA GLU A 42 -9.62 9.17 -0.01
C GLU A 42 -9.21 7.69 0.02
N ALA A 43 -8.37 7.33 0.98
CA ALA A 43 -7.95 5.96 1.23
C ALA A 43 -8.42 5.47 2.61
N VAL A 44 -8.88 4.23 2.67
CA VAL A 44 -9.34 3.61 3.90
C VAL A 44 -8.73 2.23 4.05
N PHE A 45 -8.22 1.93 5.25
CA PHE A 45 -7.67 0.63 5.60
C PHE A 45 -8.65 -0.19 6.42
N TYR A 46 -8.74 -1.47 6.10
CA TYR A 46 -9.48 -2.47 6.88
C TYR A 46 -8.63 -3.71 7.14
N ASP A 47 -8.89 -4.38 8.26
CA ASP A 47 -8.38 -5.75 8.50
C ASP A 47 -9.25 -6.81 7.79
N ASP A 48 -8.88 -8.08 7.98
CA ASP A 48 -9.59 -9.26 7.48
C ASP A 48 -11.02 -9.39 8.05
N CYS A 49 -11.28 -8.80 9.21
CA CYS A 49 -12.59 -8.75 9.85
C CYS A 49 -13.46 -7.57 9.37
N GLY A 50 -12.94 -6.71 8.49
CA GLY A 50 -13.63 -5.51 8.02
C GLY A 50 -13.68 -4.38 9.05
N ARG A 51 -12.84 -4.41 10.10
CA ARG A 51 -12.69 -3.29 11.03
C ARG A 51 -11.84 -2.20 10.37
N ASN A 52 -12.30 -0.95 10.46
CA ASN A 52 -11.55 0.21 9.98
C ASN A 52 -10.29 0.41 10.84
N LEU A 53 -9.13 0.46 10.17
CA LEU A 53 -7.81 0.61 10.78
C LEU A 53 -7.23 2.01 10.63
N ASN A 54 -7.98 2.98 10.08
CA ASN A 54 -7.44 4.33 9.83
C ASN A 54 -6.87 4.96 11.10
N LYS A 55 -7.49 4.78 12.27
CA LYS A 55 -6.96 5.29 13.54
C LYS A 55 -5.71 4.56 14.02
N ASP A 56 -5.57 3.30 13.63
CA ASP A 56 -4.45 2.45 14.03
C ASP A 56 -3.24 2.61 13.07
N CYS A 57 -3.50 2.98 11.81
CA CYS A 57 -2.52 3.06 10.73
C CYS A 57 -2.24 4.49 10.21
N PHE A 58 -3.13 5.44 10.44
CA PHE A 58 -2.95 6.86 10.14
C PHE A 58 -2.93 7.64 11.45
N GLU A 59 -1.94 8.52 11.64
CA GLU A 59 -2.02 9.48 12.75
C GLU A 59 -3.24 10.40 12.53
N ASP A 60 -3.94 10.80 13.60
CA ASP A 60 -5.23 11.52 13.57
C ASP A 60 -5.28 12.77 12.64
N LYS A 61 -4.12 13.31 12.24
CA LYS A 61 -3.97 14.48 11.38
C LYS A 61 -4.12 14.20 9.87
N TRP A 62 -4.09 12.93 9.46
CA TRP A 62 -4.01 12.57 8.02
C TRP A 62 -5.34 12.15 7.40
N ILE A 63 -6.42 12.09 8.20
CA ILE A 63 -7.75 11.62 7.78
C ILE A 63 -8.43 12.58 6.77
N GLN A 64 -7.92 13.79 6.56
CA GLN A 64 -8.54 14.84 5.73
C GLN A 64 -7.71 15.29 4.52
N LEU A 65 -6.60 14.63 4.22
CA LEU A 65 -5.73 15.00 3.10
C LEU A 65 -5.85 13.95 1.99
N GLU A 66 -5.95 14.40 0.74
CA GLU A 66 -5.69 13.56 -0.44
C GLU A 66 -4.38 12.80 -0.19
N MET A 67 -4.48 11.48 -0.05
CA MET A 67 -3.35 10.70 0.43
C MET A 67 -2.41 10.45 -0.76
N HIS A 68 -1.34 11.24 -0.82
CA HIS A 68 -0.28 11.05 -1.81
C HIS A 68 0.26 9.61 -1.76
N GLU A 69 0.66 9.08 -2.91
CA GLU A 69 1.19 7.72 -3.05
C GLU A 69 2.31 7.40 -2.03
N ASP A 70 3.23 8.33 -1.81
CA ASP A 70 4.34 8.18 -0.84
C ASP A 70 3.84 7.95 0.59
N PHE A 71 2.75 8.62 0.97
CA PHE A 71 2.15 8.44 2.28
C PHE A 71 1.54 7.04 2.40
N LEU A 72 0.78 6.60 1.38
CA LEU A 72 0.19 5.26 1.37
C LEU A 72 1.27 4.17 1.44
N ILE A 73 2.38 4.33 0.71
CA ILE A 73 3.52 3.43 0.81
C ILE A 73 4.04 3.37 2.26
N GLY A 74 4.27 4.52 2.88
CA GLY A 74 4.74 4.62 4.26
C GLY A 74 3.80 3.95 5.26
N SER A 75 2.50 4.19 5.15
CA SER A 75 1.48 3.60 6.04
C SER A 75 1.36 2.09 5.86
N ILE A 76 1.34 1.59 4.62
CA ILE A 76 1.30 0.14 4.34
C ILE A 76 2.53 -0.55 4.95
N LEU A 77 3.72 0.02 4.74
CA LEU A 77 4.96 -0.54 5.29
C LEU A 77 4.96 -0.53 6.83
N THR A 78 4.42 0.51 7.46
CA THR A 78 4.30 0.65 8.91
C THR A 78 3.29 -0.31 9.52
N CYS A 79 2.18 -0.59 8.85
CA CYS A 79 1.22 -1.60 9.31
C CYS A 79 1.74 -3.03 9.10
N ALA A 80 2.76 -3.18 8.24
CA ALA A 80 3.51 -4.40 7.96
C ALA A 80 2.63 -5.66 7.79
N PRO A 81 1.59 -5.63 6.95
CA PRO A 81 0.67 -6.75 6.84
C PRO A 81 1.32 -7.98 6.21
N HIS A 82 0.77 -9.16 6.50
CA HIS A 82 1.19 -10.37 5.80
C HIS A 82 0.78 -10.33 4.32
N SER A 83 -0.40 -9.81 4.00
CA SER A 83 -0.90 -9.64 2.63
C SER A 83 -1.64 -8.33 2.45
N LEU A 84 -1.65 -7.82 1.20
CA LEU A 84 -2.31 -6.58 0.81
C LEU A 84 -3.33 -6.86 -0.29
N VAL A 85 -4.54 -6.33 -0.10
CA VAL A 85 -5.60 -6.36 -1.13
C VAL A 85 -5.95 -4.92 -1.49
N ILE A 86 -5.78 -4.54 -2.75
CA ILE A 86 -6.19 -3.21 -3.24
C ILE A 86 -7.59 -3.29 -3.85
N HIS A 87 -8.45 -2.36 -3.47
CA HIS A 87 -9.84 -2.26 -3.90
C HIS A 87 -10.05 -0.96 -4.65
N ARG A 88 -10.44 -1.10 -5.93
CA ARG A 88 -10.82 -0.01 -6.85
C ARG A 88 -9.74 1.05 -7.07
N GLN A 89 -9.90 1.85 -8.11
CA GLN A 89 -9.11 3.06 -8.39
C GLN A 89 -7.58 2.87 -8.37
N ALA A 90 -7.07 1.63 -8.47
CA ALA A 90 -5.64 1.32 -8.41
C ALA A 90 -4.89 1.91 -9.62
N GLU A 91 -5.59 2.07 -10.73
CA GLU A 91 -5.17 2.73 -11.96
C GLU A 91 -4.77 4.21 -11.76
N HIS A 92 -5.25 4.86 -10.69
CA HIS A 92 -4.89 6.23 -10.35
C HIS A 92 -3.68 6.33 -9.42
N TYR A 93 -3.20 5.21 -8.87
CA TYR A 93 -2.10 5.15 -7.91
C TYR A 93 -0.94 4.27 -8.41
N THR A 94 -0.59 4.41 -9.70
CA THR A 94 0.35 3.51 -10.38
C THR A 94 1.75 3.44 -9.76
N GLY A 95 2.27 4.51 -9.17
CA GLY A 95 3.62 4.51 -8.58
C GLY A 95 3.64 3.71 -7.27
N MET A 96 2.65 3.94 -6.41
CA MET A 96 2.43 3.14 -5.19
C MET A 96 2.20 1.68 -5.53
N VAL A 97 1.31 1.38 -6.49
CA VAL A 97 1.01 0.00 -6.90
C VAL A 97 2.26 -0.71 -7.41
N ARG A 98 3.10 -0.03 -8.21
CA ARG A 98 4.36 -0.59 -8.70
C ARG A 98 5.32 -0.90 -7.55
N ILE A 99 5.61 0.09 -6.70
CA ILE A 99 6.56 -0.05 -5.59
C ILE A 99 6.10 -1.14 -4.62
N ILE A 100 4.84 -1.09 -4.20
CA ILE A 100 4.28 -2.04 -3.24
C ILE A 100 4.14 -3.43 -3.86
N GLY A 101 3.83 -3.54 -5.15
CA GLY A 101 3.83 -4.81 -5.89
C GLY A 101 5.21 -5.48 -5.89
N GLU A 102 6.28 -4.70 -6.06
CA GLU A 102 7.64 -5.24 -6.00
C GLU A 102 8.06 -5.63 -4.57
N VAL A 103 7.55 -4.94 -3.54
CA VAL A 103 7.85 -5.22 -2.13
C VAL A 103 7.07 -6.42 -1.59
N PHE A 104 5.79 -6.53 -1.93
CA PHE A 104 4.89 -7.59 -1.46
C PHE A 104 4.88 -8.82 -2.35
N GLU A 105 5.29 -8.68 -3.61
CA GLU A 105 5.36 -9.76 -4.60
C GLU A 105 4.01 -10.48 -4.73
N ASP A 106 3.98 -11.78 -4.49
CA ASP A 106 2.79 -12.64 -4.55
C ASP A 106 1.79 -12.38 -3.41
N ARG A 107 2.17 -11.61 -2.39
CA ARG A 107 1.33 -11.27 -1.24
C ARG A 107 0.43 -10.05 -1.50
N MET A 108 0.47 -9.48 -2.70
CA MET A 108 -0.40 -8.40 -3.14
C MET A 108 -1.41 -8.89 -4.16
N SER A 109 -2.67 -8.48 -4.03
CA SER A 109 -3.73 -8.81 -4.99
C SER A 109 -4.69 -7.64 -5.22
N PHE A 110 -5.44 -7.71 -6.33
CA PHE A 110 -6.51 -6.78 -6.65
C PHE A 110 -7.87 -7.42 -6.43
N CYS A 111 -8.72 -6.73 -5.69
CA CYS A 111 -10.09 -7.16 -5.44
C CYS A 111 -10.91 -7.17 -6.74
N GLN A 112 -11.72 -8.21 -6.92
CA GLN A 112 -12.65 -8.36 -8.06
C GLN A 112 -14.07 -7.84 -7.76
N GLY A 113 -14.23 -7.09 -6.66
CA GLY A 113 -15.50 -6.61 -6.13
C GLY A 113 -15.96 -7.39 -4.90
N CYS A 114 -16.21 -6.70 -3.79
CA CYS A 114 -16.73 -7.27 -2.54
C CYS A 114 -17.51 -6.22 -1.72
N ASN A 115 -17.95 -6.57 -0.51
CA ASN A 115 -18.70 -5.62 0.34
C ASN A 115 -17.88 -4.38 0.74
N LEU A 116 -16.54 -4.49 0.89
CA LEU A 116 -15.67 -3.34 1.19
C LEU A 116 -15.65 -2.33 0.04
N CYS A 117 -15.79 -2.81 -1.20
CA CYS A 117 -15.89 -1.96 -2.37
C CYS A 117 -17.12 -1.06 -2.31
N THR A 118 -18.24 -1.50 -1.73
CA THR A 118 -19.51 -0.74 -1.71
C THR A 118 -19.71 0.11 -0.45
N LEU A 119 -18.84 -0.03 0.55
CA LEU A 119 -19.03 0.59 1.87
C LEU A 119 -18.73 2.11 1.88
N ASN A 120 -17.96 2.61 0.91
CA ASN A 120 -17.46 3.99 0.87
C ASN A 120 -17.66 4.67 -0.50
N ASP A 121 -18.68 4.24 -1.26
CA ASP A 121 -19.13 4.93 -2.48
C ASP A 121 -20.02 6.14 -2.16
#